data_AF-A0AAV9ZDL8-F1
#
_entry.id   AF-A0AAV9ZDL8-F1
#
_cell.length_a   1.000
_cell.length_b   1.000
_cell.length_c   1.000
_cell.angle_alpha   90.00
_cell.angle_beta   90.00
_cell.angle_gamma   90.00
#
_symmetry.space_group_name_H-M   'P 1'
#
loop_
_entity.id
_entity.type
_entity.pdbx_description
1 polymer ?
#
loop_
_entity_poly.entity_id
_entity_poly.type
_entity_poly.pdbx_seq_one_letter_code
_entity_poly.pdbx_strand_id
1 'polypeptide(L)'
;MILDRGARRLAKKDLKILDLEAEMAAIANRLSVPVLRLEKLEIENRPDSSTLAYPVLTLPNEITVEIFLRFLPSYPYAPPMFGLLSPILLTKICRQWREIALATPMLWRAISLPQGWVVDADRIEAAASAVSLWLSRSGNFPLSLHMFDHDDALPIILALTPHLHRAEHLSFRDANVGHLSVIDIPMPMLRSLCLHFEQGVFTGHPLTFRSLPLLRSVELDDDGVPSVILPWSQLTSLALKNLYVDVTVSLLRETPRLVDCTLNFWNRPDQFDFTPLSLPHLKTLILDQRCDANLSFLYTLATPALVSLQLPERFLVSPYSDPIPSLEVFLTNSGCRLQQLKLFNPRFSRAAYRTAFPSIASIE
;
A
#
# COMPACT_ATOMS: atom_id res chain seq x y z
N MET A 1 -8.61 -39.25 19.78
CA MET A 1 -8.11 -38.93 21.15
C MET A 1 -6.62 -38.55 21.22
N ILE A 2 -5.77 -38.94 20.25
CA ILE A 2 -4.33 -38.61 20.23
C ILE A 2 -4.04 -37.23 19.59
N LEU A 3 -4.83 -36.82 18.59
CA LEU A 3 -4.68 -35.53 17.90
C LEU A 3 -4.97 -34.30 18.79
N ASP A 4 -5.93 -34.39 19.72
CA ASP A 4 -6.30 -33.31 20.66
C ASP A 4 -5.21 -33.04 21.72
N ARG A 5 -4.45 -34.06 22.12
CA ARG A 5 -3.32 -33.90 23.06
C ARG A 5 -2.12 -33.19 22.41
N GLY A 6 -1.93 -33.35 21.10
CA GLY A 6 -0.89 -32.68 20.31
C GLY A 6 -1.18 -31.18 20.16
N ALA A 7 -2.41 -30.84 19.77
CA ALA A 7 -2.86 -29.45 19.62
C ALA A 7 -2.79 -28.66 20.94
N ARG A 8 -3.20 -29.26 22.07
CA ARG A 8 -3.07 -28.63 23.40
C ARG A 8 -1.62 -28.45 23.86
N ARG A 9 -0.70 -29.34 23.45
CA ARG A 9 0.74 -29.21 23.75
C ARG A 9 1.41 -28.13 22.90
N LEU A 10 0.99 -27.96 21.64
CA LEU A 10 1.45 -26.89 20.75
C LEU A 10 0.94 -25.53 21.25
N ALA A 11 -0.36 -25.38 21.49
CA ALA A 11 -0.94 -24.15 22.03
C ALA A 11 -0.33 -23.73 23.38
N LYS A 12 0.01 -24.70 24.25
CA LYS A 12 0.68 -24.41 25.53
C LYS A 12 2.17 -24.05 25.39
N LYS A 13 2.82 -24.46 24.30
CA LYS A 13 4.19 -24.02 23.97
C LYS A 13 4.16 -22.62 23.34
N ASP A 14 3.20 -22.34 22.47
CA ASP A 14 3.05 -21.03 21.82
C ASP A 14 2.70 -19.95 22.84
N LEU A 15 1.83 -20.25 23.81
CA LEU A 15 1.55 -19.35 24.94
C LEU A 15 2.81 -19.05 25.78
N LYS A 16 3.66 -20.07 25.97
CA LYS A 16 4.88 -19.93 26.76
C LYS A 16 5.98 -19.17 26.02
N ILE A 17 5.99 -19.22 24.69
CA ILE A 17 6.87 -18.42 23.84
C ILE A 17 6.44 -16.95 23.89
N LEU A 18 5.14 -16.66 23.77
CA LEU A 18 4.59 -15.31 23.91
C LEU A 18 4.89 -14.69 25.29
N ASP A 19 4.75 -15.45 26.37
CA ASP A 19 5.10 -14.99 27.72
C ASP A 19 6.60 -14.69 27.86
N LEU A 20 7.47 -15.53 27.28
CA LEU A 20 8.92 -15.32 27.31
C LEU A 20 9.35 -14.12 26.46
N GLU A 21 8.71 -13.89 25.31
CA GLU A 21 8.95 -12.72 24.47
C GLU A 21 8.51 -11.42 25.16
N ALA A 22 7.39 -11.45 25.88
CA ALA A 22 6.94 -10.34 26.71
C ALA A 22 7.89 -10.06 27.89
N GLU A 23 8.41 -11.10 28.54
CA GLU A 23 9.43 -10.97 29.59
C GLU A 23 10.75 -10.41 29.03
N MET A 24 11.19 -10.87 27.87
CA MET A 24 12.39 -10.35 27.21
C MET A 24 12.25 -8.87 26.84
N ALA A 25 11.09 -8.46 26.31
CA ALA A 25 10.80 -7.05 26.02
C ALA A 25 10.76 -6.21 27.30
N ALA A 26 10.15 -6.71 28.38
CA ALA A 26 10.11 -6.03 29.67
C ALA A 26 11.51 -5.88 30.31
N ILE A 27 12.35 -6.92 30.22
CA ILE A 27 13.72 -6.91 30.72
C ILE A 27 14.60 -5.99 29.88
N ALA A 28 14.48 -6.02 28.55
CA ALA A 28 15.20 -5.10 27.66
C ALA A 28 14.83 -3.63 27.95
N ASN A 29 13.56 -3.33 28.23
CA ASN A 29 13.09 -1.99 28.59
C ASN A 29 13.57 -1.58 30.00
N ARG A 30 13.61 -2.52 30.95
CA ARG A 30 14.14 -2.30 32.32
C ARG A 30 15.65 -2.12 32.37
N LEU A 31 16.40 -2.67 31.41
CA LEU A 31 17.87 -2.53 31.33
C LEU A 31 18.30 -1.32 30.48
N SER A 32 17.56 -0.97 29.44
CA SER A 32 17.88 0.17 28.57
C SER A 32 17.75 1.52 29.28
N VAL A 33 16.73 1.72 30.11
CA VAL A 33 16.54 2.99 30.83
C VAL A 33 17.66 3.27 31.85
N PRO A 34 18.10 2.33 32.71
CA PRO A 34 19.23 2.55 33.62
C PRO A 34 20.57 2.71 32.89
N VAL A 35 20.83 1.95 31.82
CA VAL A 35 22.08 2.06 31.05
C VAL A 35 22.18 3.43 30.37
N LEU A 36 21.13 3.89 29.70
CA LEU A 36 21.10 5.23 29.10
C LEU A 36 21.22 6.35 30.15
N ARG A 37 20.73 6.11 31.37
CA ARG A 37 20.82 7.07 32.48
C ARG A 37 22.23 7.11 33.07
N LEU A 38 22.93 5.99 33.13
CA LEU A 38 24.33 5.90 33.54
C LEU A 38 25.25 6.52 32.50
N GLU A 39 25.07 6.22 31.21
CA GLU A 39 25.81 6.87 30.12
C GLU A 39 25.58 8.39 30.10
N LYS A 40 24.34 8.83 30.33
CA LYS A 40 24.03 10.26 30.45
C LYS A 40 24.78 10.91 31.63
N LEU A 41 24.80 10.26 32.79
CA LEU A 41 25.52 10.76 33.97
C LEU A 41 27.04 10.75 33.77
N GLU A 42 27.59 9.78 33.04
CA GLU A 42 29.01 9.74 32.67
C GLU A 42 29.41 10.87 31.71
N ILE A 43 28.54 11.21 30.75
CA ILE A 43 28.73 12.34 29.83
C ILE A 43 28.61 13.69 30.56
N GLU A 44 27.65 13.81 31.49
CA GLU A 44 27.44 15.02 32.30
C GLU A 44 28.57 15.26 33.31
N ASN A 45 29.22 14.20 33.84
CA ASN A 45 30.32 14.31 34.80
C ASN A 45 31.71 14.48 34.16
N ARG A 46 31.82 14.55 32.83
CA ARG A 46 33.10 14.76 32.16
C ARG A 46 33.52 16.24 32.30
N PRO A 47 34.73 16.56 32.81
CA PRO A 47 35.14 17.94 33.10
C PRO A 47 35.26 18.87 31.87
N ASP A 48 35.15 18.32 30.65
CA ASP A 48 35.15 19.03 29.36
C ASP A 48 33.75 19.10 28.69
N SER A 49 32.66 18.84 29.43
CA SER A 49 31.31 18.77 28.83
C SER A 49 30.82 20.10 28.22
N SER A 50 31.39 21.24 28.65
CA SER A 50 31.13 22.56 28.04
C SER A 50 31.79 22.75 26.66
N THR A 51 32.68 21.84 26.25
CA THR A 51 33.41 21.89 24.96
C THR A 51 33.05 20.77 23.99
N LEU A 52 32.12 19.87 24.33
CA LEU A 52 31.53 18.98 23.33
C LEU A 52 30.59 19.80 22.44
N ALA A 53 31.17 20.45 21.42
CA ALA A 53 30.41 20.88 20.26
C ALA A 53 29.84 19.61 19.62
N TYR A 54 28.59 19.29 19.92
CA TYR A 54 27.88 18.22 19.22
C TYR A 54 27.82 18.64 17.75
N PRO A 55 28.57 17.99 16.84
CA PRO A 55 28.72 18.50 15.48
C PRO A 55 27.38 18.62 14.76
N VAL A 56 26.43 17.77 15.15
CA VAL A 56 25.05 17.75 14.65
C VAL A 56 24.22 18.99 15.03
N LEU A 57 24.56 19.70 16.12
CA LEU A 57 23.90 20.95 16.52
C LEU A 57 24.53 22.19 15.87
N THR A 58 25.72 22.03 15.29
CA THR A 58 26.42 23.09 14.54
C THR A 58 26.08 23.10 13.05
N LEU A 59 25.30 22.12 12.59
CA LEU A 59 24.85 22.06 11.20
C LEU A 59 23.90 23.22 10.90
N PRO A 60 23.99 23.81 9.68
CA PRO A 60 22.94 24.71 9.20
C PRO A 60 21.57 24.04 9.22
N ASN A 61 20.51 24.85 9.38
CA ASN A 61 19.14 24.34 9.45
C ASN A 61 18.77 23.58 8.18
N GLU A 62 19.25 24.01 7.02
CA GLU A 62 19.00 23.39 5.72
C GLU A 62 19.53 21.95 5.68
N ILE A 63 20.75 21.74 6.18
CA ILE A 63 21.36 20.40 6.24
C ILE A 63 20.61 19.52 7.24
N THR A 64 20.19 20.09 8.37
CA THR A 64 19.37 19.38 9.36
C THR A 64 18.03 18.95 8.78
N VAL A 65 17.37 19.83 8.01
CA VAL A 65 16.13 19.52 7.29
C VAL A 65 16.33 18.40 6.28
N GLU A 66 17.40 18.44 5.49
CA GLU A 66 17.71 17.37 4.53
C GLU A 66 17.91 16.01 5.23
N ILE A 67 18.61 15.99 6.38
CA ILE A 67 18.74 14.78 7.20
C ILE A 67 17.36 14.29 7.66
N PHE A 68 16.49 15.19 8.13
CA PHE A 68 15.13 14.85 8.56
C PHE A 68 14.28 14.28 7.42
N LEU A 69 14.40 14.83 6.21
CA LEU A 69 13.67 14.34 5.05
C LEU A 69 14.15 12.96 4.60
N ARG A 70 15.45 12.65 4.77
CA ARG A 70 16.02 11.33 4.47
C ARG A 70 15.70 10.27 5.53
N PHE A 71 15.32 10.69 6.74
CA PHE A 71 14.82 9.78 7.78
C PHE A 71 13.42 9.22 7.43
N LEU A 72 12.63 9.96 6.65
CA LEU A 72 11.27 9.54 6.27
C LEU A 72 11.27 8.62 5.04
N PRO A 73 10.22 7.78 4.88
CA PRO A 73 10.05 7.03 3.65
C PRO A 73 9.87 7.97 2.45
N SER A 74 10.29 7.51 1.28
CA SER A 74 10.14 8.28 0.04
C SER A 74 8.67 8.59 -0.22
N TYR A 75 8.34 9.86 -0.46
CA TYR A 75 6.99 10.23 -0.87
C TYR A 75 6.59 9.50 -2.17
N PRO A 76 5.36 8.97 -2.31
CA PRO A 76 4.18 9.21 -1.47
C PRO A 76 4.01 8.24 -0.29
N TYR A 77 4.95 7.35 0.00
CA TYR A 77 4.86 6.52 1.19
C TYR A 77 4.86 7.40 2.45
N ALA A 78 4.02 7.03 3.41
CA ALA A 78 3.78 7.83 4.59
C ALA A 78 4.42 7.21 5.84
N PRO A 79 5.09 8.01 6.70
CA PRO A 79 5.54 7.52 7.98
C PRO A 79 4.36 7.20 8.89
N PRO A 80 4.52 6.27 9.85
CA PRO A 80 3.51 6.07 10.87
C PRO A 80 3.39 7.34 11.72
N MET A 81 2.17 7.65 12.15
CA MET A 81 1.94 8.84 12.98
C MET A 81 2.67 8.76 14.33
N PHE A 82 2.81 7.57 14.93
CA PHE A 82 3.60 7.34 16.15
C PHE A 82 4.63 6.22 15.95
N GLY A 83 5.60 6.11 16.87
CA GLY A 83 6.61 5.04 16.87
C GLY A 83 7.94 5.41 16.20
N LEU A 84 8.79 4.40 16.00
CA LEU A 84 10.22 4.52 15.66
C LEU A 84 10.54 5.22 14.33
N LEU A 85 9.55 5.36 13.44
CA LEU A 85 9.71 5.99 12.12
C LEU A 85 8.88 7.28 11.97
N SER A 86 8.31 7.77 13.07
CA SER A 86 7.51 8.99 13.06
C SER A 86 8.40 10.25 13.10
N PRO A 87 8.14 11.29 12.29
CA PRO A 87 8.77 12.60 12.40
C PRO A 87 8.56 13.25 13.78
N ILE A 88 7.58 12.80 14.57
CA ILE A 88 7.41 13.27 15.95
C ILE A 88 8.67 13.01 16.78
N LEU A 89 9.44 11.95 16.52
CA LEU A 89 10.68 11.67 17.24
C LEU A 89 11.70 12.80 17.10
N LEU A 90 11.77 13.43 15.92
CA LEU A 90 12.64 14.57 15.66
C LEU A 90 12.30 15.76 16.59
N THR A 91 11.04 15.85 17.03
CA THR A 91 10.58 16.87 18.00
C THR A 91 10.94 16.57 19.46
N LYS A 92 11.49 15.38 19.74
CA LYS A 92 11.79 14.90 21.10
C LYS A 92 13.28 14.82 21.42
N ILE A 93 14.15 15.09 20.45
CA ILE A 93 15.61 14.95 20.60
C ILE A 93 16.21 16.13 21.38
N CYS A 94 16.07 17.35 20.85
CA CYS A 94 16.51 18.57 21.53
C CYS A 94 15.64 19.77 21.13
N ARG A 95 15.81 20.92 21.79
CA ARG A 95 15.03 22.13 21.50
C ARG A 95 15.19 22.60 20.05
N GLN A 96 16.43 22.68 19.55
CA GLN A 96 16.72 23.12 18.19
C GLN A 96 16.07 22.20 17.14
N TRP A 97 16.20 20.88 17.29
CA TRP A 97 15.58 19.92 16.39
C TRP A 97 14.06 20.00 16.41
N ARG A 98 13.48 20.22 17.60
CA ARG A 98 12.04 20.45 17.74
C ARG A 98 11.59 21.69 16.98
N GLU A 99 12.30 22.81 17.11
CA GLU A 99 11.97 24.04 16.38
C GLU A 99 12.07 23.82 14.86
N ILE A 100 13.16 23.22 14.38
CA ILE A 100 13.37 22.91 12.96
C ILE A 100 12.27 21.97 12.43
N ALA A 101 12.02 20.86 13.12
CA ALA A 101 11.04 19.86 12.68
C ALA A 101 9.61 20.44 12.63
N LEU A 102 9.22 21.22 13.65
CA LEU A 102 7.91 21.88 13.67
C LEU A 102 7.77 22.97 12.61
N ALA A 103 8.86 23.65 12.25
CA ALA A 103 8.91 24.68 11.21
C ALA A 103 9.09 24.12 9.79
N THR A 104 9.14 22.79 9.60
CA THR A 104 9.38 22.14 8.30
C THR A 104 8.12 21.41 7.82
N PRO A 105 7.24 22.03 7.02
CA PRO A 105 5.97 21.43 6.61
C PRO A 105 6.08 20.12 5.83
N MET A 106 7.16 19.94 5.06
CA MET A 106 7.40 18.74 4.27
C MET A 106 7.49 17.46 5.10
N LEU A 107 7.86 17.54 6.38
CA LEU A 107 7.88 16.38 7.29
C LEU A 107 6.49 15.88 7.64
N TRP A 108 5.47 16.73 7.47
CA TRP A 108 4.10 16.49 7.91
C TRP A 108 3.14 16.26 6.73
N ARG A 109 3.63 16.31 5.48
CA ARG A 109 2.78 16.18 4.28
C ARG A 109 2.28 14.75 4.00
N ALA A 110 2.78 13.76 4.73
CA ALA A 110 2.35 12.37 4.61
C ALA A 110 2.12 11.78 5.99
N ILE A 111 1.06 10.97 6.15
CA ILE A 111 0.74 10.30 7.41
C ILE A 111 0.10 8.93 7.16
N SER A 112 0.57 7.93 7.89
CA SER A 112 -0.05 6.61 7.97
C SER A 112 -0.65 6.41 9.37
N LEU A 113 -1.95 6.16 9.40
CA LEU A 113 -2.71 5.81 10.60
C LEU A 113 -2.77 4.28 10.69
N PRO A 114 -2.12 3.65 11.68
CA PRO A 114 -2.07 2.20 11.81
C PRO A 114 -3.41 1.56 12.20
N GLN A 115 -3.49 0.26 11.94
CA GLN A 115 -4.60 -0.59 12.33
C GLN A 115 -4.73 -0.68 13.87
N GLY A 116 -5.97 -0.73 14.39
CA GLY A 116 -6.25 -1.03 15.80
C GLY A 116 -5.91 0.08 16.79
N TRP A 117 -5.86 1.34 16.35
CA TRP A 117 -5.48 2.50 17.18
C TRP A 117 -6.53 2.97 18.17
N VAL A 118 -7.76 2.54 18.00
CA VAL A 118 -8.90 3.07 18.73
C VAL A 118 -9.59 1.90 19.41
N VAL A 119 -9.71 1.99 20.74
CA VAL A 119 -10.41 0.99 21.57
C VAL A 119 -11.42 1.67 22.51
N ASP A 120 -11.39 3.00 22.64
CA ASP A 120 -12.31 3.80 23.47
C ASP A 120 -12.52 5.21 22.88
N ALA A 121 -13.61 5.88 23.28
CA ALA A 121 -14.05 7.16 22.72
C ALA A 121 -13.06 8.32 22.98
N ASP A 122 -12.47 8.39 24.17
CA ASP A 122 -11.52 9.45 24.54
C ASP A 122 -10.26 9.39 23.65
N ARG A 123 -9.80 8.18 23.28
CA ARG A 123 -8.67 8.02 22.36
C ARG A 123 -9.01 8.45 20.93
N ILE A 124 -10.26 8.35 20.48
CA ILE A 124 -10.68 8.81 19.16
C ILE A 124 -10.54 10.31 19.04
N GLU A 125 -11.07 11.05 20.01
CA GLU A 125 -11.01 12.51 19.99
C GLU A 125 -9.56 13.01 20.08
N ALA A 126 -8.74 12.36 20.90
CA ALA A 126 -7.31 12.63 20.98
C ALA A 126 -6.62 12.33 19.64
N ALA A 127 -6.96 11.24 18.96
CA ALA A 127 -6.42 10.88 17.65
C ALA A 127 -6.83 11.89 16.58
N ALA A 128 -8.12 12.25 16.49
CA ALA A 128 -8.64 13.25 15.55
C ALA A 128 -7.97 14.62 15.75
N SER A 129 -7.77 15.03 17.01
CA SER A 129 -7.05 16.25 17.38
C SER A 129 -5.59 16.19 16.95
N ALA A 130 -4.92 15.05 17.18
CA ALA A 130 -3.53 14.86 16.80
C ALA A 130 -3.36 14.82 15.27
N VAL A 131 -4.32 14.27 14.53
CA VAL A 131 -4.37 14.30 13.06
C VAL A 131 -4.53 15.73 12.57
N SER A 132 -5.47 16.49 13.15
CA SER A 132 -5.66 17.91 12.81
C SER A 132 -4.40 18.72 13.05
N LEU A 133 -3.70 18.47 14.15
CA LEU A 133 -2.42 19.11 14.48
C LEU A 133 -1.28 18.67 13.54
N TRP A 134 -1.27 17.43 13.07
CA TRP A 134 -0.34 16.98 12.05
C TRP A 134 -0.57 17.72 10.73
N LEU A 135 -1.83 17.78 10.30
CA LEU A 135 -2.20 18.41 9.04
C LEU A 135 -2.00 19.92 9.05
N SER A 136 -2.18 20.59 10.19
CA SER A 136 -1.88 22.03 10.30
C SER A 136 -0.39 22.32 10.10
N ARG A 137 0.51 21.44 10.57
CA ARG A 137 1.96 21.58 10.36
C ARG A 137 2.38 21.40 8.91
N SER A 138 1.64 20.62 8.13
CA SER A 138 1.95 20.40 6.72
C SER A 138 1.69 21.62 5.82
N GLY A 139 1.12 22.71 6.36
CA GLY A 139 0.88 23.95 5.63
C GLY A 139 -0.03 23.72 4.42
N ASN A 140 0.44 24.11 3.22
CA ASN A 140 -0.28 23.96 1.95
C ASN A 140 0.32 22.88 1.04
N PHE A 141 1.21 22.02 1.55
CA PHE A 141 1.81 20.97 0.73
C PHE A 141 0.78 19.91 0.31
N PRO A 142 0.93 19.29 -0.87
CA PRO A 142 0.12 18.15 -1.28
C PRO A 142 0.22 17.00 -0.29
N LEU A 143 -0.91 16.38 0.03
CA LEU A 143 -1.00 15.38 1.08
C LEU A 143 -0.96 13.95 0.56
N SER A 144 -0.33 13.06 1.32
CA SER A 144 -0.43 11.60 1.17
C SER A 144 -0.98 10.98 2.44
N LEU A 145 -2.21 10.48 2.39
CA LEU A 145 -2.96 10.02 3.55
C LEU A 145 -3.25 8.53 3.42
N HIS A 146 -2.84 7.74 4.41
CA HIS A 146 -3.05 6.30 4.46
C HIS A 146 -3.70 5.94 5.78
N MET A 147 -4.83 5.26 5.77
CA MET A 147 -5.53 4.87 6.99
C MET A 147 -6.28 3.56 6.87
N PHE A 148 -6.50 2.94 8.03
CA PHE A 148 -7.48 1.88 8.22
C PHE A 148 -8.78 2.50 8.72
N ASP A 149 -9.91 2.09 8.15
CA ASP A 149 -11.23 2.67 8.34
C ASP A 149 -12.13 1.72 9.16
N HIS A 150 -11.78 1.54 10.43
CA HIS A 150 -12.58 0.77 11.37
C HIS A 150 -13.92 1.47 11.69
N ASP A 151 -14.86 0.75 12.32
CA ASP A 151 -16.18 1.29 12.73
C ASP A 151 -16.13 2.64 13.46
N ASP A 152 -15.07 2.89 14.23
CA ASP A 152 -14.88 4.11 15.01
C ASP A 152 -14.06 5.21 14.30
N ALA A 153 -13.70 5.03 13.03
CA ALA A 153 -12.81 5.94 12.31
C ALA A 153 -13.49 7.22 11.80
N LEU A 154 -14.82 7.32 11.85
CA LEU A 154 -15.57 8.46 11.32
C LEU A 154 -15.08 9.82 11.85
N PRO A 155 -14.82 10.04 13.15
CA PRO A 155 -14.31 11.33 13.63
C PRO A 155 -12.94 11.70 13.07
N ILE A 156 -12.10 10.70 12.79
CA ILE A 156 -10.80 10.90 12.14
C ILE A 156 -11.02 11.30 10.68
N ILE A 157 -11.91 10.62 9.96
CA ILE A 157 -12.26 10.97 8.58
C ILE A 157 -12.79 12.39 8.50
N LEU A 158 -13.68 12.79 9.41
CA LEU A 158 -14.17 14.17 9.51
C LEU A 158 -13.05 15.18 9.78
N ALA A 159 -12.03 14.83 10.57
CA ALA A 159 -10.86 15.68 10.77
C ALA A 159 -9.96 15.79 9.52
N LEU A 160 -9.95 14.78 8.64
CA LEU A 160 -9.23 14.81 7.37
C LEU A 160 -9.95 15.65 6.31
N THR A 161 -11.30 15.60 6.28
CA THR A 161 -12.15 16.21 5.24
C THR A 161 -11.76 17.65 4.87
N PRO A 162 -11.54 18.59 5.81
CA PRO A 162 -11.17 19.98 5.47
C PRO A 162 -9.89 20.09 4.61
N HIS A 163 -9.03 19.08 4.65
CA HIS A 163 -7.73 19.07 3.99
C HIS A 163 -7.69 18.25 2.69
N LEU A 164 -8.75 17.51 2.32
CA LEU A 164 -8.70 16.63 1.14
C LEU A 164 -8.66 17.39 -0.20
N HIS A 165 -8.98 18.69 -0.22
CA HIS A 165 -8.84 19.53 -1.42
C HIS A 165 -7.39 19.57 -1.97
N ARG A 166 -6.40 19.31 -1.10
CA ARG A 166 -4.97 19.19 -1.44
C ARG A 166 -4.43 17.77 -1.28
N ALA A 167 -5.30 16.76 -1.13
CA ALA A 167 -4.88 15.37 -1.17
C ALA A 167 -4.39 15.02 -2.57
N GLU A 168 -3.18 14.47 -2.66
CA GLU A 168 -2.58 13.96 -3.89
C GLU A 168 -2.63 12.43 -3.92
N HIS A 169 -2.47 11.78 -2.76
CA HIS A 169 -2.61 10.34 -2.60
C HIS A 169 -3.51 10.03 -1.40
N LEU A 170 -4.48 9.15 -1.60
CA LEU A 170 -5.43 8.76 -0.58
C LEU A 170 -5.59 7.23 -0.58
N SER A 171 -5.44 6.62 0.60
CA SER A 171 -5.58 5.18 0.79
C SER A 171 -6.45 4.91 2.01
N PHE A 172 -7.55 4.19 1.78
CA PHE A 172 -8.42 3.64 2.82
C PHE A 172 -8.34 2.11 2.74
N ARG A 173 -7.95 1.48 3.85
CA ARG A 173 -7.99 0.03 4.04
C ARG A 173 -9.09 -0.33 5.00
N ASP A 174 -9.70 -1.49 4.80
CA ASP A 174 -10.89 -1.92 5.53
C ASP A 174 -12.00 -0.85 5.46
N ALA A 175 -12.13 -0.19 4.30
CA ALA A 175 -12.99 0.96 4.05
C ALA A 175 -14.47 0.67 4.33
N ASN A 176 -15.08 1.54 5.14
CA ASN A 176 -16.51 1.56 5.37
C ASN A 176 -17.17 2.54 4.41
N VAL A 177 -18.06 2.05 3.54
CA VAL A 177 -18.74 2.89 2.53
C VAL A 177 -19.56 3.99 3.17
N GLY A 178 -20.15 3.74 4.34
CA GLY A 178 -20.89 4.75 5.10
C GLY A 178 -19.99 5.94 5.46
N HIS A 179 -18.78 5.68 5.93
CA HIS A 179 -17.83 6.73 6.28
C HIS A 179 -17.33 7.50 5.05
N LEU A 180 -17.00 6.78 3.97
CA LEU A 180 -16.55 7.40 2.72
C LEU A 180 -17.66 8.20 2.03
N SER A 181 -18.92 7.81 2.20
CA SER A 181 -20.06 8.54 1.60
C SER A 181 -20.24 9.96 2.16
N VAL A 182 -19.69 10.23 3.35
CA VAL A 182 -19.69 11.57 3.97
C VAL A 182 -18.67 12.51 3.31
N ILE A 183 -17.70 11.96 2.56
CA ILE A 183 -16.67 12.74 1.85
C ILE A 183 -17.27 13.34 0.57
N ASP A 184 -17.98 14.46 0.71
CA ASP A 184 -18.66 15.14 -0.39
C ASP A 184 -17.97 16.47 -0.78
N ILE A 185 -16.66 16.41 -1.02
CA ILE A 185 -15.85 17.59 -1.35
C ILE A 185 -14.97 17.38 -2.60
N PRO A 186 -14.65 18.46 -3.36
CA PRO A 186 -13.74 18.38 -4.48
C PRO A 186 -12.32 17.98 -4.04
N MET A 187 -11.70 17.02 -4.73
CA MET A 187 -10.30 16.65 -4.54
C MET A 187 -9.48 16.91 -5.81
N PRO A 188 -9.27 18.19 -6.19
CA PRO A 188 -8.69 18.57 -7.48
C PRO A 188 -7.24 18.14 -7.69
N MET A 189 -6.50 17.86 -6.60
CA MET A 189 -5.10 17.43 -6.65
C MET A 189 -4.92 15.90 -6.65
N LEU A 190 -6.00 15.12 -6.48
CA LEU A 190 -5.89 13.68 -6.26
C LEU A 190 -5.38 12.97 -7.51
N ARG A 191 -4.24 12.29 -7.39
CA ARG A 191 -3.59 11.50 -8.45
C ARG A 191 -3.74 10.00 -8.24
N SER A 192 -3.76 9.57 -6.98
CA SER A 192 -3.85 8.16 -6.61
C SER A 192 -4.93 7.94 -5.57
N LEU A 193 -5.79 6.95 -5.81
CA LEU A 193 -6.82 6.51 -4.89
C LEU A 193 -6.69 5.00 -4.66
N CYS A 194 -6.68 4.57 -3.41
CA CYS A 194 -6.59 3.17 -3.02
C CYS A 194 -7.74 2.88 -2.05
N LEU A 195 -8.63 1.97 -2.43
CA LEU A 195 -9.80 1.56 -1.65
C LEU A 195 -9.79 0.05 -1.51
N HIS A 196 -9.55 -0.42 -0.29
CA HIS A 196 -9.75 -1.81 0.10
C HIS A 196 -10.92 -1.81 1.07
N PHE A 197 -12.01 -2.52 0.76
CA PHE A 197 -13.20 -2.51 1.60
C PHE A 197 -13.19 -3.72 2.57
N GLU A 198 -13.90 -3.59 3.69
CA GLU A 198 -14.12 -4.70 4.61
C GLU A 198 -15.16 -5.68 4.04
N GLN A 199 -14.95 -6.98 4.26
CA GLN A 199 -15.86 -8.03 3.77
C GLN A 199 -17.29 -7.81 4.32
N GLY A 200 -18.26 -7.54 3.44
CA GLY A 200 -19.64 -7.28 3.87
C GLY A 200 -20.67 -7.11 2.75
N VAL A 201 -21.96 -7.13 3.11
CA VAL A 201 -23.07 -6.95 2.16
C VAL A 201 -23.29 -5.44 1.95
N PHE A 202 -22.90 -4.93 0.79
CA PHE A 202 -23.14 -3.54 0.41
C PHE A 202 -24.63 -3.19 0.35
N THR A 203 -24.99 -2.03 0.90
CA THR A 203 -26.37 -1.52 0.98
C THR A 203 -26.86 -0.83 -0.31
N GLY A 204 -26.20 -1.07 -1.45
CA GLY A 204 -26.73 -0.77 -2.78
C GLY A 204 -26.59 0.66 -3.29
N HIS A 205 -25.98 1.60 -2.55
CA HIS A 205 -25.70 2.95 -3.05
C HIS A 205 -24.29 3.07 -3.66
N PRO A 206 -24.14 3.71 -4.84
CA PRO A 206 -22.85 3.92 -5.47
C PRO A 206 -22.00 4.92 -4.65
N LEU A 207 -20.72 4.61 -4.48
CA LEU A 207 -19.76 5.53 -3.88
C LEU A 207 -19.32 6.55 -4.93
N THR A 208 -19.56 7.84 -4.66
CA THR A 208 -19.21 8.92 -5.58
C THR A 208 -18.23 9.88 -4.91
N PHE A 209 -17.31 10.42 -5.69
CA PHE A 209 -16.38 11.45 -5.25
C PHE A 209 -16.50 12.67 -6.15
N ARG A 210 -16.50 13.88 -5.57
CA ARG A 210 -16.60 15.12 -6.36
C ARG A 210 -15.26 15.47 -6.98
N SER A 211 -15.28 15.74 -8.29
CA SER A 211 -14.20 16.37 -9.08
C SER A 211 -12.79 15.78 -8.83
N LEU A 212 -12.44 14.77 -9.63
CA LEU A 212 -11.13 14.10 -9.60
C LEU A 212 -10.36 14.28 -10.93
N PRO A 213 -10.09 15.52 -11.38
CA PRO A 213 -9.57 15.80 -12.73
C PRO A 213 -8.14 15.29 -12.97
N LEU A 214 -7.37 15.07 -11.90
CA LEU A 214 -5.97 14.62 -11.97
C LEU A 214 -5.79 13.14 -11.63
N LEU A 215 -6.87 12.39 -11.39
CA LEU A 215 -6.79 10.99 -11.02
C LEU A 215 -6.20 10.17 -12.17
N ARG A 216 -5.15 9.41 -11.86
CA ARG A 216 -4.40 8.59 -12.82
C ARG A 216 -4.19 7.16 -12.35
N SER A 217 -4.14 6.94 -11.04
CA SER A 217 -3.92 5.62 -10.44
C SER A 217 -5.06 5.25 -9.51
N VAL A 218 -5.64 4.07 -9.70
CA VAL A 218 -6.67 3.52 -8.81
C VAL A 218 -6.27 2.11 -8.40
N GLU A 219 -6.39 1.81 -7.11
CA GLU A 219 -6.35 0.46 -6.57
C GLU A 219 -7.68 0.15 -5.90
N LEU A 220 -8.35 -0.92 -6.35
CA LEU A 220 -9.57 -1.46 -5.76
C LEU A 220 -9.33 -2.90 -5.32
N ASP A 221 -9.85 -3.25 -4.16
CA ASP A 221 -9.72 -4.57 -3.56
C ASP A 221 -10.96 -4.90 -2.73
N ASP A 222 -11.90 -5.72 -3.26
CA ASP A 222 -12.98 -6.35 -2.46
C ASP A 222 -13.91 -7.33 -3.23
N ASP A 223 -14.45 -8.31 -2.51
CA ASP A 223 -15.63 -9.12 -2.86
C ASP A 223 -16.92 -8.29 -2.88
N GLY A 224 -17.16 -7.59 -4.00
CA GLY A 224 -18.44 -6.92 -4.23
C GLY A 224 -18.39 -5.41 -4.11
N VAL A 225 -17.24 -4.81 -4.44
CA VAL A 225 -17.04 -3.37 -4.63
C VAL A 225 -18.36 -2.64 -4.89
N PRO A 226 -18.77 -1.69 -4.03
CA PRO A 226 -19.95 -0.88 -4.29
C PRO A 226 -19.73 -0.20 -5.63
N SER A 227 -20.77 0.10 -6.42
CA SER A 227 -20.55 0.79 -7.71
C SER A 227 -19.80 2.11 -7.49
N VAL A 228 -18.48 2.11 -7.62
CA VAL A 228 -17.64 3.29 -7.40
C VAL A 228 -17.64 4.05 -8.72
N ILE A 229 -18.11 5.28 -8.68
CA ILE A 229 -18.17 6.13 -9.87
C ILE A 229 -16.89 6.97 -9.89
N LEU A 230 -15.94 6.54 -10.72
CA LEU A 230 -14.67 7.22 -10.94
C LEU A 230 -14.54 7.66 -12.40
N PRO A 231 -13.70 8.66 -12.70
CA PRO A 231 -13.35 9.01 -14.07
C PRO A 231 -12.41 7.96 -14.68
N TRP A 232 -12.94 6.77 -14.99
CA TRP A 232 -12.19 5.61 -15.50
C TRP A 232 -11.38 5.91 -16.77
N SER A 233 -11.96 6.69 -17.69
CA SER A 233 -11.40 6.92 -19.03
C SER A 233 -10.05 7.64 -19.06
N GLN A 234 -9.67 8.30 -17.95
CA GLN A 234 -8.42 9.03 -17.82
C GLN A 234 -7.35 8.30 -17.00
N LEU A 235 -7.64 7.10 -16.49
CA LEU A 235 -6.69 6.32 -15.70
C LEU A 235 -5.58 5.76 -16.58
N THR A 236 -4.37 5.75 -16.02
CA THR A 236 -3.16 5.18 -16.64
C THR A 236 -2.62 4.00 -15.84
N SER A 237 -2.97 3.90 -14.56
CA SER A 237 -2.61 2.81 -13.67
C SER A 237 -3.85 2.28 -12.97
N LEU A 238 -4.06 0.97 -13.02
CA LEU A 238 -5.19 0.31 -12.38
C LEU A 238 -4.75 -0.99 -11.72
N ALA A 239 -5.05 -1.13 -10.44
CA ALA A 239 -4.93 -2.38 -9.71
C ALA A 239 -6.32 -2.85 -9.29
N LEU A 240 -6.73 -4.00 -9.79
CA LEU A 240 -7.99 -4.65 -9.45
C LEU A 240 -7.66 -5.96 -8.75
N LYS A 241 -7.86 -5.99 -7.44
CA LYS A 241 -7.55 -7.14 -6.62
C LYS A 241 -8.83 -7.75 -6.13
N ASN A 242 -8.86 -9.08 -6.02
CA ASN A 242 -9.94 -9.76 -5.34
C ASN A 242 -11.32 -9.42 -5.94
N LEU A 243 -11.41 -9.28 -7.27
CA LEU A 243 -12.67 -9.05 -7.99
C LEU A 243 -13.07 -10.26 -8.85
N TYR A 244 -14.36 -10.32 -9.18
CA TYR A 244 -14.85 -11.20 -10.24
C TYR A 244 -14.35 -10.75 -11.61
N VAL A 245 -14.20 -11.71 -12.53
CA VAL A 245 -13.61 -11.48 -13.86
C VAL A 245 -14.51 -10.59 -14.72
N ASP A 246 -15.83 -10.75 -14.65
CA ASP A 246 -16.82 -9.95 -15.37
C ASP A 246 -16.81 -8.46 -14.97
N VAL A 247 -16.77 -8.20 -13.65
CA VAL A 247 -16.61 -6.84 -13.11
C VAL A 247 -15.29 -6.24 -13.57
N THR A 248 -14.21 -7.03 -13.51
CA THR A 248 -12.88 -6.63 -13.96
C THR A 248 -12.88 -6.24 -15.45
N VAL A 249 -13.45 -7.08 -16.32
CA VAL A 249 -13.54 -6.81 -17.76
C VAL A 249 -14.38 -5.57 -18.05
N SER A 250 -15.47 -5.36 -17.29
CA SER A 250 -16.32 -4.18 -17.41
C SER A 250 -15.54 -2.90 -17.09
N LEU A 251 -14.78 -2.89 -15.98
CA LEU A 251 -13.93 -1.76 -15.60
C LEU A 251 -12.78 -1.53 -16.60
N LEU A 252 -12.14 -2.61 -17.08
CA LEU A 252 -11.08 -2.48 -18.08
C LEU A 252 -11.58 -1.86 -19.39
N ARG A 253 -12.84 -2.13 -19.79
CA ARG A 253 -13.48 -1.50 -20.95
C ARG A 253 -13.60 0.02 -20.81
N GLU A 254 -13.74 0.51 -19.58
CA GLU A 254 -13.82 1.93 -19.28
C GLU A 254 -12.46 2.62 -19.15
N THR A 255 -11.34 1.91 -19.32
CA THR A 255 -9.97 2.42 -19.14
C THR A 255 -9.11 2.35 -20.41
N PRO A 256 -9.49 3.02 -21.52
CA PRO A 256 -8.78 2.93 -22.80
C PRO A 256 -7.34 3.48 -22.78
N ARG A 257 -6.98 4.29 -21.78
CA ARG A 257 -5.65 4.92 -21.62
C ARG A 257 -4.72 4.17 -20.68
N LEU A 258 -5.11 2.97 -20.26
CA LEU A 258 -4.36 2.19 -19.29
C LEU A 258 -2.96 1.84 -19.81
N VAL A 259 -1.95 2.06 -18.98
CA VAL A 259 -0.53 1.78 -19.24
C VAL A 259 -0.02 0.67 -18.34
N ASP A 260 -0.42 0.70 -17.06
CA ASP A 260 -0.02 -0.29 -16.06
C ASP A 260 -1.28 -0.92 -15.44
N CYS A 261 -1.34 -2.25 -15.44
CA CYS A 261 -2.47 -3.00 -14.92
C CYS A 261 -2.01 -4.13 -14.00
N THR A 262 -2.59 -4.22 -12.81
CA THR A 262 -2.39 -5.33 -11.87
C THR A 262 -3.73 -6.01 -11.59
N LEU A 263 -3.81 -7.32 -11.76
CA LEU A 263 -5.03 -8.11 -11.62
C LEU A 263 -4.82 -9.27 -10.61
N ASN A 264 -5.79 -9.46 -9.72
CA ASN A 264 -5.90 -10.63 -8.85
C ASN A 264 -7.37 -11.08 -8.77
N PHE A 265 -7.63 -12.38 -8.89
CA PHE A 265 -8.98 -12.96 -8.94
C PHE A 265 -9.14 -14.03 -7.85
N TRP A 266 -10.34 -14.13 -7.25
CA TRP A 266 -10.66 -15.10 -6.21
C TRP A 266 -10.77 -16.54 -6.70
N ASN A 267 -11.37 -16.79 -7.86
CA ASN A 267 -11.70 -18.15 -8.27
C ASN A 267 -11.99 -18.29 -9.76
N ARG A 268 -11.97 -19.54 -10.21
CA ARG A 268 -12.10 -19.96 -11.61
C ARG A 268 -13.42 -19.50 -12.23
N PRO A 269 -13.36 -18.79 -13.34
CA PRO A 269 -14.55 -18.54 -14.14
C PRO A 269 -15.11 -19.85 -14.72
N ASP A 270 -16.36 -20.20 -14.39
CA ASP A 270 -17.21 -21.08 -15.22
C ASP A 270 -17.43 -20.40 -16.58
N GLN A 271 -17.22 -21.11 -17.69
CA GLN A 271 -17.45 -20.67 -19.09
C GLN A 271 -18.01 -19.25 -19.28
N PHE A 272 -17.14 -18.26 -19.49
CA PHE A 272 -17.56 -16.91 -19.86
C PHE A 272 -17.36 -16.68 -21.36
N ASP A 273 -18.42 -16.24 -22.03
CA ASP A 273 -18.36 -15.68 -23.38
C ASP A 273 -17.83 -14.25 -23.29
N PHE A 274 -16.51 -14.12 -23.27
CA PHE A 274 -15.89 -12.82 -23.25
C PHE A 274 -15.89 -12.19 -24.65
N THR A 275 -16.34 -10.95 -24.72
CA THR A 275 -16.11 -10.11 -25.89
C THR A 275 -14.64 -9.65 -25.92
N PRO A 276 -13.99 -9.61 -27.09
CA PRO A 276 -12.64 -9.08 -27.21
C PRO A 276 -12.54 -7.65 -26.65
N LEU A 277 -11.50 -7.40 -25.88
CA LEU A 277 -11.21 -6.13 -25.23
C LEU A 277 -9.84 -5.63 -25.68
N SER A 278 -9.79 -4.42 -26.24
CA SER A 278 -8.54 -3.80 -26.69
C SER A 278 -8.02 -2.80 -25.66
N LEU A 279 -6.78 -2.98 -25.23
CA LEU A 279 -6.04 -2.09 -24.34
C LEU A 279 -4.77 -1.61 -25.06
N PRO A 280 -4.90 -0.63 -25.99
CA PRO A 280 -3.86 -0.32 -26.97
C PRO A 280 -2.61 0.33 -26.38
N HIS A 281 -2.71 0.89 -25.17
CA HIS A 281 -1.62 1.60 -24.51
C HIS A 281 -0.98 0.81 -23.36
N LEU A 282 -1.49 -0.40 -23.08
CA LEU A 282 -1.04 -1.20 -21.96
C LEU A 282 0.39 -1.69 -22.20
N LYS A 283 1.31 -1.28 -21.32
CA LYS A 283 2.74 -1.64 -21.36
C LYS A 283 3.09 -2.69 -20.32
N THR A 284 2.46 -2.63 -19.16
CA THR A 284 2.72 -3.53 -18.04
C THR A 284 1.44 -4.24 -17.63
N LEU A 285 1.46 -5.57 -17.64
CA LEU A 285 0.39 -6.39 -17.08
C LEU A 285 0.97 -7.30 -16.00
N ILE A 286 0.41 -7.22 -14.79
CA ILE A 286 0.79 -8.04 -13.64
C ILE A 286 -0.42 -8.87 -13.24
N LEU A 287 -0.29 -10.19 -13.29
CA LEU A 287 -1.22 -11.12 -12.67
C LEU A 287 -0.64 -11.51 -11.32
N ASP A 288 -1.27 -11.12 -10.21
CA ASP A 288 -0.76 -11.34 -8.86
C ASP A 288 -0.53 -12.82 -8.56
N GLN A 289 0.41 -13.13 -7.67
CA GLN A 289 0.70 -14.49 -7.20
C GLN A 289 -0.51 -15.24 -6.63
N ARG A 290 -1.54 -14.53 -6.17
CA ARG A 290 -2.79 -15.09 -5.64
C ARG A 290 -3.88 -15.34 -6.68
N CYS A 291 -3.64 -14.93 -7.93
CA CYS A 291 -4.60 -15.06 -9.03
C CYS A 291 -4.92 -16.53 -9.32
N ASP A 292 -6.15 -17.00 -9.04
CA ASP A 292 -6.56 -18.39 -9.29
C ASP A 292 -7.39 -18.58 -10.58
N ALA A 293 -7.45 -17.56 -11.44
CA ALA A 293 -8.20 -17.61 -12.70
C ALA A 293 -7.46 -18.39 -13.80
N ASN A 294 -8.21 -19.04 -14.69
CA ASN A 294 -7.67 -19.59 -15.93
C ASN A 294 -7.16 -18.44 -16.82
N LEU A 295 -6.05 -18.63 -17.56
CA LEU A 295 -5.57 -17.67 -18.57
C LEU A 295 -6.57 -17.41 -19.72
N SER A 296 -7.73 -18.06 -19.73
CA SER A 296 -8.75 -17.87 -20.77
C SER A 296 -9.14 -16.39 -20.96
N PHE A 297 -9.15 -15.60 -19.89
CA PHE A 297 -9.42 -14.16 -20.00
C PHE A 297 -8.31 -13.41 -20.76
N LEU A 298 -7.06 -13.87 -20.74
CA LEU A 298 -5.99 -13.22 -21.50
C LEU A 298 -6.24 -13.30 -23.01
N TYR A 299 -6.85 -14.37 -23.51
CA TYR A 299 -7.16 -14.51 -24.93
C TYR A 299 -8.15 -13.47 -25.46
N THR A 300 -8.86 -12.80 -24.55
CA THR A 300 -9.85 -11.79 -24.88
C THR A 300 -9.20 -10.42 -24.93
N LEU A 301 -8.00 -10.27 -24.37
CA LEU A 301 -7.24 -9.02 -24.35
C LEU A 301 -6.39 -8.88 -25.61
N ALA A 302 -6.61 -7.80 -26.35
CA ALA A 302 -5.71 -7.31 -27.37
C ALA A 302 -4.83 -6.21 -26.77
N THR A 303 -3.55 -6.52 -26.52
CA THR A 303 -2.60 -5.63 -25.82
C THR A 303 -1.35 -5.34 -26.70
N PRO A 304 -1.50 -4.67 -27.85
CA PRO A 304 -0.43 -4.55 -28.85
C PRO A 304 0.83 -3.82 -28.36
N ALA A 305 0.71 -2.97 -27.33
CA ALA A 305 1.82 -2.23 -26.75
C ALA A 305 2.48 -2.93 -25.54
N LEU A 306 2.11 -4.17 -25.22
CA LEU A 306 2.60 -4.86 -24.03
C LEU A 306 4.10 -5.12 -24.11
N VAL A 307 4.83 -4.62 -23.10
CA VAL A 307 6.30 -4.72 -22.98
C VAL A 307 6.70 -5.66 -21.85
N SER A 308 5.98 -5.61 -20.73
CA SER A 308 6.27 -6.38 -19.52
C SER A 308 5.04 -7.16 -19.06
N LEU A 309 5.21 -8.47 -18.88
CA LEU A 309 4.19 -9.37 -18.35
C LEU A 309 4.74 -10.07 -17.13
N GLN A 310 4.00 -10.01 -16.03
CA GLN A 310 4.32 -10.73 -14.81
C GLN A 310 3.19 -11.67 -14.44
N LEU A 311 3.49 -12.93 -14.18
CA LEU A 311 2.48 -13.95 -13.87
C LEU A 311 3.03 -15.10 -13.01
N PRO A 312 2.16 -15.82 -12.29
CA PRO A 312 2.51 -17.09 -11.65
C PRO A 312 3.01 -18.13 -12.64
N GLU A 313 4.11 -18.84 -12.31
CA GLU A 313 4.64 -19.93 -13.14
C GLU A 313 3.58 -21.00 -13.47
N ARG A 314 2.67 -21.29 -12.53
CA ARG A 314 1.59 -22.28 -12.70
C ARG A 314 0.70 -22.03 -13.94
N PHE A 315 0.73 -20.83 -14.50
CA PHE A 315 0.01 -20.51 -15.72
C PHE A 315 0.75 -20.91 -17.00
N LEU A 316 2.07 -21.09 -16.91
CA LEU A 316 2.88 -21.57 -18.00
C LEU A 316 3.01 -23.08 -17.99
N VAL A 317 2.93 -23.72 -16.82
CA VAL A 317 3.25 -25.15 -16.67
C VAL A 317 2.01 -25.96 -16.30
N SER A 318 1.70 -26.98 -17.10
CA SER A 318 0.80 -28.05 -16.67
C SER A 318 1.53 -28.94 -15.66
N PRO A 319 0.89 -29.40 -14.57
CA PRO A 319 1.52 -30.35 -13.63
C PRO A 319 1.96 -31.67 -14.29
N TYR A 320 1.57 -31.92 -15.54
CA TYR A 320 1.87 -33.15 -16.29
C TYR A 320 2.47 -32.93 -17.69
N SER A 321 2.77 -31.69 -18.12
CA SER A 321 3.31 -31.44 -19.47
C SER A 321 4.23 -30.21 -19.55
N ASP A 322 4.99 -30.15 -20.65
CA ASP A 322 5.84 -29.01 -21.04
C ASP A 322 5.07 -27.66 -21.04
N PRO A 323 5.78 -26.53 -20.87
CA PRO A 323 5.16 -25.22 -20.79
C PRO A 323 4.24 -24.92 -21.99
N ILE A 324 3.00 -24.53 -21.71
CA ILE A 324 1.86 -24.65 -22.64
C ILE A 324 1.87 -23.52 -23.71
N PRO A 325 1.47 -23.81 -24.97
CA PRO A 325 1.21 -22.85 -26.07
C PRO A 325 0.25 -21.68 -25.75
N SER A 326 -0.38 -21.67 -24.58
CA SER A 326 -1.30 -20.62 -24.12
C SER A 326 -0.71 -19.21 -24.18
N LEU A 327 0.55 -19.05 -23.76
CA LEU A 327 1.19 -17.72 -23.77
C LEU A 327 1.50 -17.28 -25.21
N GLU A 328 1.97 -18.18 -26.07
CA GLU A 328 2.27 -17.85 -27.48
C GLU A 328 1.00 -17.46 -28.25
N VAL A 329 -0.13 -18.14 -27.99
CA VAL A 329 -1.43 -17.78 -28.57
C VAL A 329 -1.84 -16.38 -28.11
N PHE A 330 -1.69 -16.06 -26.82
CA PHE A 330 -1.96 -14.72 -26.31
C PHE A 330 -1.07 -13.65 -26.97
N LEU A 331 0.24 -13.88 -27.05
CA LEU A 331 1.19 -12.95 -27.66
C LEU A 331 0.88 -12.73 -29.14
N THR A 332 0.53 -13.80 -29.86
CA THR A 332 0.15 -13.75 -31.27
C THR A 332 -1.15 -12.96 -31.46
N ASN A 333 -2.18 -13.25 -30.66
CA ASN A 333 -3.48 -12.57 -30.74
C ASN A 333 -3.38 -11.08 -30.35
N SER A 334 -2.54 -10.76 -29.36
CA SER A 334 -2.28 -9.37 -28.95
C SER A 334 -1.43 -8.61 -29.97
N GLY A 335 -0.71 -9.30 -30.85
CA GLY A 335 0.23 -8.68 -31.79
C GLY A 335 1.40 -7.96 -31.12
N CYS A 336 1.68 -8.29 -29.86
CA CYS A 336 2.68 -7.60 -29.05
C CYS A 336 4.06 -8.26 -29.14
N ARG A 337 5.10 -7.47 -28.87
CA ARG A 337 6.49 -7.96 -28.77
C ARG A 337 6.95 -7.84 -27.33
N LEU A 338 6.65 -8.87 -26.55
CA LEU A 338 7.00 -8.90 -25.14
C LEU A 338 8.52 -8.87 -24.94
N GLN A 339 9.00 -7.91 -24.15
CA GLN A 339 10.43 -7.74 -23.87
C GLN A 339 10.82 -8.38 -22.53
N GLN A 340 9.90 -8.35 -21.56
CA GLN A 340 10.15 -8.83 -20.20
C GLN A 340 9.03 -9.77 -19.74
N LEU A 341 9.42 -10.96 -19.31
CA LEU A 341 8.55 -11.92 -18.63
C LEU A 341 9.09 -12.14 -17.21
N LYS A 342 8.26 -11.87 -16.20
CA LYS A 342 8.62 -12.07 -14.78
C LYS A 342 7.75 -13.16 -14.19
N LEU A 343 8.36 -14.14 -13.53
CA LEU A 343 7.64 -15.27 -12.96
C LEU A 343 7.60 -15.20 -11.44
N PHE A 344 6.42 -15.36 -10.86
CA PHE A 344 6.31 -15.57 -9.42
C PHE A 344 6.65 -17.01 -9.05
N ASN A 345 7.58 -17.19 -8.10
CA ASN A 345 7.98 -18.47 -7.51
C ASN A 345 8.34 -19.56 -8.54
N PRO A 346 9.31 -19.32 -9.45
CA PRO A 346 9.66 -20.28 -10.48
C PRO A 346 10.30 -21.55 -9.89
N ARG A 347 9.82 -22.71 -10.33
CA ARG A 347 10.37 -24.05 -10.00
C ARG A 347 11.39 -24.51 -11.02
N PHE A 348 11.25 -24.12 -12.29
CA PHE A 348 12.23 -24.44 -13.34
C PHE A 348 13.36 -23.41 -13.43
N SER A 349 14.47 -23.84 -14.02
CA SER A 349 15.61 -22.95 -14.26
C SER A 349 15.28 -21.94 -15.37
N ARG A 350 15.91 -20.76 -15.31
CA ARG A 350 15.80 -19.73 -16.37
C ARG A 350 16.12 -20.25 -17.77
N ALA A 351 16.99 -21.25 -17.88
CA ALA A 351 17.34 -21.87 -19.16
C ALA A 351 16.15 -22.59 -19.80
N ALA A 352 15.31 -23.27 -19.00
CA ALA A 352 14.14 -23.98 -19.52
C ALA A 352 13.13 -23.00 -20.16
N TYR A 353 12.87 -21.86 -19.54
CA TYR A 353 11.97 -20.84 -20.11
C TYR A 353 12.54 -20.13 -21.32
N ARG A 354 13.87 -19.92 -21.38
CA ARG A 354 14.50 -19.34 -22.57
C ARG A 354 14.38 -20.28 -23.79
N THR A 355 14.43 -21.59 -23.56
CA THR A 355 14.17 -22.58 -24.62
C THR A 355 12.71 -22.55 -25.06
N ALA A 356 11.77 -22.41 -24.10
CA ALA A 356 10.34 -22.37 -24.39
C ALA A 356 9.88 -21.06 -25.05
N PHE A 357 10.50 -19.92 -24.70
CA PHE A 357 10.12 -18.59 -25.18
C PHE A 357 11.34 -17.82 -25.73
N PRO A 358 11.93 -18.27 -26.85
CA PRO A 358 13.17 -17.69 -27.38
C PRO A 358 13.02 -16.25 -27.89
N SER A 359 11.79 -15.80 -28.14
CA SER A 359 11.47 -14.45 -28.62
C SER A 359 11.50 -13.38 -27.52
N ILE A 360 11.52 -13.76 -26.24
CA ILE A 360 11.47 -12.83 -25.10
C ILE A 360 12.90 -12.47 -24.66
N ALA A 361 13.22 -11.18 -24.64
CA ALA A 361 14.57 -10.69 -24.35
C ALA A 361 15.03 -10.92 -22.90
N SER A 362 14.14 -10.72 -21.93
CA SER A 362 14.42 -10.90 -20.50
C SER A 362 13.38 -11.81 -19.84
N ILE A 363 13.85 -12.83 -19.11
CA ILE A 363 13.04 -13.72 -18.29
C ILE A 363 13.66 -13.74 -16.89
N GLU A 364 12.92 -13.23 -15.89
CA GLU A 364 13.41 -13.01 -14.51
C GLU A 364 12.82 -13.98 -13.49
#